data_AF-Q54ZI5-F1
#
_entry.id   AF-Q54ZI5-F1
#
_cell.length_a   1.000
_cell.length_b   1.000
_cell.length_c   1.000
_cell.angle_alpha   90.00
_cell.angle_beta   90.00
_cell.angle_gamma   90.00
#
_symmetry.space_group_name_H-M   'P 1'
#
loop_
_entity.id
_entity.type
_entity.pdbx_description
1 polymer ?
#
loop_
_entity_poly.entity_id
_entity_poly.type
_entity_poly.pdbx_seq_one_letter_code
_entity_poly.pdbx_strand_id
1 'polypeptide(L)'
;MSSKSGRGGNKSTPFKVGGQVGDEQRQYFKDASKEIRNLGLKVVARRVKRSAAEDDLIKSGRKVKKTFLPFKKAIINNKIEKEKQENLITESILRGEKPIKKSIKSNSNNNKDDEPGLKIGRFSNGTLHINKHDIKTVYSSKSKGYNRGGSSSRGGGGGGRGGSRGGGRGGRSGGRGGKR
;
A
#
# COMPACT_ATOMS: atom_id res chain seq x y z
N MET A 1 33.89 -61.53 6.73
CA MET A 1 33.07 -61.05 7.86
C MET A 1 32.77 -59.56 7.64
N SER A 2 31.58 -59.21 7.14
CA SER A 2 31.21 -57.81 6.86
C SER A 2 29.87 -57.52 7.55
N SER A 3 29.94 -57.01 8.78
CA SER A 3 28.79 -56.61 9.57
C SER A 3 28.38 -55.20 9.19
N LYS A 4 27.24 -55.07 8.50
CA LYS A 4 26.57 -53.80 8.18
C LYS A 4 26.23 -53.05 9.47
N SER A 5 26.97 -51.98 9.76
CA SER A 5 26.64 -51.03 10.82
C SER A 5 25.41 -50.21 10.40
N GLY A 6 24.24 -50.63 10.86
CA GLY A 6 23.00 -49.88 10.70
C GLY A 6 23.14 -48.52 11.39
N ARG A 7 23.12 -47.44 10.59
CA ARG A 7 22.96 -46.07 11.08
C ARG A 7 21.70 -46.02 11.94
N GLY A 8 21.90 -45.98 13.26
CA GLY A 8 20.85 -45.77 14.24
C GLY A 8 20.14 -44.46 13.92
N GLY A 9 18.95 -44.57 13.35
CA GLY A 9 18.07 -43.43 13.18
C GLY A 9 17.78 -42.89 14.57
N ASN A 10 18.29 -41.70 14.87
CA ASN A 10 17.86 -40.91 16.02
C ASN A 10 16.36 -40.72 15.88
N LYS A 11 15.59 -41.59 16.54
CA LYS A 11 14.13 -41.46 16.66
C LYS A 11 13.93 -40.15 17.42
N SER A 12 13.64 -39.08 16.69
CA SER A 12 13.24 -37.81 17.28
C SER A 12 12.01 -38.10 18.13
N THR A 13 12.19 -38.16 19.45
CA THR A 13 11.06 -38.22 20.36
C THR A 13 10.18 -37.01 20.06
N PRO A 14 8.87 -37.20 19.78
CA PRO A 14 8.00 -36.07 19.48
C PRO A 14 8.11 -35.08 20.64
N PHE A 15 8.46 -33.85 20.33
CA PHE A 15 8.54 -32.76 21.30
C PHE A 15 7.20 -32.69 22.03
N LYS A 16 7.15 -33.14 23.29
CA LYS A 16 5.95 -33.03 24.12
C LYS A 16 5.75 -31.55 24.42
N VAL A 17 4.78 -30.94 23.75
CA VAL A 17 4.32 -29.58 24.03
C VAL A 17 3.63 -29.61 25.40
N GLY A 18 4.39 -29.41 26.47
CA GLY A 18 3.84 -29.45 27.83
C GLY A 18 4.77 -30.07 28.88
N GLY A 19 6.08 -29.80 28.81
CA GLY A 19 6.96 -30.09 29.95
C GLY A 19 6.44 -29.39 31.21
N GLN A 20 6.63 -30.00 32.39
CA GLN A 20 6.37 -29.33 33.67
C GLN A 20 7.34 -28.16 33.80
N VAL A 21 6.87 -26.97 33.43
CA VAL A 21 7.56 -25.71 33.69
C VAL A 21 7.47 -25.48 35.19
N GLY A 22 8.61 -25.32 35.87
CA GLY A 22 8.65 -25.03 37.30
C GLY A 22 7.94 -23.71 37.62
N ASP A 23 7.46 -23.55 38.86
CA ASP A 23 6.66 -22.37 39.24
C ASP A 23 7.42 -21.05 39.03
N GLU A 24 8.74 -21.04 39.27
CA GLU A 24 9.61 -19.89 38.99
C GLU A 24 9.64 -19.52 37.51
N GLN A 25 9.76 -20.51 36.62
CA GLN A 25 9.75 -20.28 35.17
C GLN A 25 8.37 -19.80 34.70
N ARG A 26 7.28 -20.34 35.25
CA ARG A 26 5.92 -19.86 34.96
C ARG A 26 5.76 -18.39 35.38
N GLN A 27 6.27 -18.04 36.55
CA GLN A 27 6.24 -16.67 37.05
C GLN A 27 7.06 -15.73 36.17
N TYR A 28 8.26 -16.15 35.77
CA TYR A 28 9.09 -15.43 34.80
C TYR A 28 8.34 -15.16 33.48
N PHE A 29 7.67 -16.16 32.90
CA PHE A 29 6.88 -15.96 31.68
C PHE A 29 5.70 -15.01 31.89
N LYS A 30 5.02 -15.05 33.04
CA LYS A 30 3.94 -14.11 33.39
C LYS A 30 4.46 -12.69 33.47
N ASP A 31 5.58 -12.47 34.14
CA ASP A 31 6.15 -11.14 34.35
C ASP A 31 6.75 -10.58 33.05
N ALA A 32 7.46 -11.39 32.27
CA ALA A 32 7.92 -11.03 30.92
C ALA A 32 6.73 -10.68 30.00
N SER A 33 5.63 -11.44 30.04
CA SER A 33 4.44 -11.15 29.25
C SER A 33 3.77 -9.83 29.64
N LYS A 34 3.71 -9.53 30.94
CA LYS A 34 3.22 -8.23 31.44
C LYS A 34 4.13 -7.09 31.00
N GLU A 35 5.44 -7.28 31.06
CA GLU A 35 6.41 -6.28 30.62
C GLU A 35 6.28 -5.98 29.13
N ILE A 36 6.22 -7.02 28.28
CA ILE A 36 6.01 -6.88 26.83
C ILE A 36 4.71 -6.12 26.55
N ARG A 37 3.62 -6.43 27.25
CA ARG A 37 2.34 -5.72 27.12
C ARG A 37 2.48 -4.25 27.50
N ASN A 38 3.13 -3.95 28.62
CA ASN A 38 3.35 -2.60 29.10
C ASN A 38 4.23 -1.78 28.14
N LEU A 39 5.27 -2.38 27.57
CA LEU A 39 6.10 -1.77 26.54
C LEU A 39 5.28 -1.50 25.26
N GLY A 40 4.46 -2.47 24.84
CA GLY A 40 3.54 -2.31 23.71
C GLY A 40 2.59 -1.13 23.90
N LEU A 41 1.95 -1.02 25.07
CA LEU A 41 1.07 0.09 25.42
C LEU A 41 1.80 1.44 25.44
N LYS A 42 3.01 1.50 26.00
CA LYS A 42 3.85 2.72 25.99
C LYS A 42 4.19 3.17 24.56
N VAL A 43 4.53 2.23 23.67
CA VAL A 43 4.84 2.53 22.26
C VAL A 43 3.61 3.03 21.53
N VAL A 44 2.45 2.40 21.73
CA VAL A 44 1.17 2.85 21.14
C VAL A 44 0.80 4.25 21.65
N ALA A 45 0.85 4.48 22.96
CA ALA A 45 0.57 5.79 23.55
C ALA A 45 1.50 6.89 22.99
N ARG A 46 2.79 6.59 22.81
CA ARG A 46 3.75 7.51 22.19
C ARG A 46 3.39 7.81 20.72
N ARG A 47 2.95 6.81 19.96
CA ARG A 47 2.51 7.01 18.57
C ARG A 47 1.26 7.87 18.49
N VAL A 48 0.27 7.62 19.34
CA VAL A 48 -0.98 8.40 19.40
C VAL A 48 -0.70 9.86 19.77
N LYS A 49 0.17 10.12 20.75
CA LYS A 49 0.57 11.50 21.10
C LYS A 49 1.27 12.21 19.94
N ARG A 50 2.14 11.51 19.21
CA ARG A 50 2.83 12.08 18.02
C ARG A 50 1.84 12.37 16.89
N SER A 51 0.93 11.45 16.58
CA SER A 51 -0.06 11.68 15.52
C SER A 51 -1.01 12.83 15.88
N ALA A 52 -1.44 12.93 17.14
CA ALA A 52 -2.26 14.06 17.57
C ALA A 52 -1.53 15.41 17.43
N ALA A 53 -0.26 15.47 17.85
CA ALA A 53 0.56 16.68 17.67
C ALA A 53 0.79 17.02 16.18
N GLU A 54 0.97 16.03 15.32
CA GLU A 54 1.06 16.23 13.87
C GLU A 54 -0.26 16.74 13.29
N ASP A 55 -1.40 16.21 13.72
CA ASP A 55 -2.72 16.66 13.30
C ASP A 55 -2.99 18.12 13.72
N ASP A 56 -2.57 18.52 14.92
CA ASP A 56 -2.69 19.90 15.40
C ASP A 56 -1.77 20.86 14.61
N LEU A 57 -0.58 20.40 14.21
CA LEU A 57 0.29 21.15 13.30
C LEU A 57 -0.34 21.31 11.91
N ILE A 58 -0.97 20.25 11.38
CA ILE A 58 -1.66 20.30 10.09
C ILE A 58 -2.86 21.25 10.16
N LYS A 59 -3.66 21.19 11.24
CA LYS A 59 -4.82 22.09 11.46
C LYS A 59 -4.40 23.55 11.58
N SER A 60 -3.26 23.83 12.22
CA SER A 60 -2.69 25.18 12.32
C SER A 60 -2.02 25.68 11.03
N GLY A 61 -2.04 24.88 9.95
CA GLY A 61 -1.44 25.24 8.66
C GLY A 61 0.09 25.10 8.62
N ARG A 62 0.71 24.53 9.66
CA ARG A 62 2.15 24.27 9.69
C ARG A 62 2.50 23.02 8.87
N LYS A 63 3.65 23.07 8.19
CA LYS A 63 4.14 21.95 7.37
C LYS A 63 4.71 20.85 8.27
N VAL A 64 4.17 19.64 8.17
CA VAL A 64 4.73 18.42 8.79
C VAL A 64 5.60 17.68 7.78
N LYS A 65 6.77 17.19 8.21
CA LYS A 65 7.67 16.39 7.36
C LYS A 65 6.97 15.07 6.99
N LYS A 66 6.75 14.83 5.70
CA LYS A 66 6.21 13.56 5.20
C LYS A 66 7.25 12.46 5.44
N THR A 67 6.84 11.40 6.13
CA THR A 67 7.68 10.21 6.27
C THR A 67 7.79 9.51 4.93
N PHE A 68 9.01 9.15 4.55
CA PHE A 68 9.24 8.40 3.32
C PHE A 68 8.69 6.98 3.46
N LEU A 69 7.68 6.65 2.65
CA LEU A 69 7.16 5.29 2.53
C LEU A 69 7.74 4.64 1.29
N PRO A 70 8.41 3.46 1.40
CA PRO A 70 8.84 2.70 0.25
C PRO A 70 7.66 2.37 -0.68
N PHE A 71 7.86 2.48 -1.99
CA PHE A 71 6.81 2.35 -3.00
C PHE A 71 5.99 1.05 -2.89
N LYS A 72 6.65 -0.08 -2.61
CA LYS A 72 5.96 -1.37 -2.40
C LYS A 72 4.96 -1.33 -1.24
N LYS A 73 5.33 -0.69 -0.12
CA LYS A 73 4.44 -0.53 1.05
C LYS A 73 3.32 0.46 0.74
N ALA A 74 3.61 1.53 -0.01
CA ALA A 74 2.60 2.49 -0.43
C ALA A 74 1.50 1.85 -1.29
N ILE A 75 1.86 0.95 -2.23
CA ILE A 75 0.88 0.20 -3.04
C ILE A 75 -0.02 -0.67 -2.15
N ILE A 76 0.57 -1.40 -1.20
CA ILE A 76 -0.18 -2.28 -0.29
C ILE A 76 -1.13 -1.46 0.58
N ASN A 77 -0.66 -0.35 1.15
CA ASN A 77 -1.49 0.53 1.96
C ASN A 77 -2.64 1.12 1.13
N ASN A 78 -2.37 1.58 -0.09
CA ASN A 78 -3.40 2.10 -0.98
C ASN A 78 -4.46 1.03 -1.32
N LYS A 79 -4.06 -0.23 -1.49
CA LYS A 79 -5.00 -1.34 -1.72
C LYS A 79 -5.88 -1.57 -0.49
N ILE A 80 -5.29 -1.65 0.70
CA ILE A 80 -6.02 -1.83 1.96
C ILE A 80 -6.98 -0.66 2.23
N GLU A 81 -6.56 0.57 1.92
CA GLU A 81 -7.41 1.76 2.06
C GLU A 81 -8.59 1.75 1.09
N LYS A 82 -8.38 1.29 -0.15
CA LYS A 82 -9.48 1.13 -1.13
C LYS A 82 -10.48 0.07 -0.67
N GLU A 83 -10.02 -1.10 -0.24
CA GLU A 83 -10.89 -2.17 0.27
C GLU A 83 -11.71 -1.68 1.48
N LYS A 84 -11.10 -0.91 2.39
CA LYS A 84 -11.84 -0.28 3.51
C LYS A 84 -12.90 0.71 3.05
N GLN A 85 -12.61 1.50 2.01
CA GLN A 85 -13.58 2.46 1.45
C GLN A 85 -14.72 1.73 0.75
N GLU A 86 -14.42 0.68 -0.01
CA GLU A 86 -15.42 -0.17 -0.64
C GLU A 86 -16.33 -0.81 0.42
N ASN A 87 -15.76 -1.37 1.48
CA ASN A 87 -16.53 -1.92 2.60
C ASN A 87 -17.44 -0.88 3.25
N LEU A 88 -16.92 0.32 3.55
CA LEU A 88 -17.74 1.41 4.11
C LEU A 88 -18.87 1.84 3.16
N ILE A 89 -18.60 1.92 1.86
CA ILE A 89 -19.62 2.23 0.85
C ILE A 89 -20.68 1.14 0.82
N THR A 90 -20.29 -0.14 0.83
CA THR A 90 -21.24 -1.26 0.85
C THR A 90 -22.08 -1.26 2.12
N GLU A 91 -21.49 -0.99 3.28
CA GLU A 91 -22.21 -0.86 4.55
C GLU A 91 -23.20 0.33 4.54
N SER A 92 -22.79 1.49 4.02
CA SER A 92 -23.70 2.64 3.87
C SER A 92 -24.87 2.33 2.93
N ILE A 93 -24.61 1.65 1.80
CA ILE A 93 -25.67 1.21 0.88
C ILE A 93 -26.64 0.27 1.56
N LEU A 94 -26.13 -0.70 2.33
CA LEU A 94 -26.97 -1.65 3.09
C LEU A 94 -27.83 -0.95 4.16
N ARG A 95 -27.33 0.13 4.77
CA ARG A 95 -28.08 0.95 5.73
C ARG A 95 -29.03 1.95 5.06
N GLY A 96 -29.01 2.09 3.74
CA GLY A 96 -29.77 3.12 3.01
C GLY A 96 -29.22 4.54 3.19
N GLU A 97 -28.00 4.68 3.72
CA GLU A 97 -27.32 5.96 3.87
C GLU A 97 -26.61 6.37 2.57
N LYS A 98 -26.56 7.66 2.29
CA LYS A 98 -25.76 8.17 1.16
C LYS A 98 -24.29 7.84 1.42
N PRO A 99 -23.58 7.20 0.47
CA PRO A 99 -22.18 6.84 0.68
C PRO A 99 -21.35 8.09 0.92
N ILE A 100 -20.58 8.10 2.02
CA ILE A 100 -19.63 9.17 2.33
C ILE A 100 -18.48 9.07 1.32
N LYS A 101 -18.65 9.69 0.16
CA LYS A 101 -17.56 9.87 -0.79
C LYS A 101 -16.54 10.77 -0.12
N LYS A 102 -15.40 10.21 0.30
CA LYS A 102 -14.24 11.05 0.62
C LYS A 102 -13.94 11.83 -0.65
N SER A 103 -14.10 13.15 -0.60
CA SER A 103 -13.53 13.99 -1.64
C SER A 103 -12.06 13.62 -1.69
N ILE A 104 -11.59 13.26 -2.89
CA ILE A 104 -10.16 13.25 -3.14
C ILE A 104 -9.78 14.70 -2.85
N LYS A 105 -9.28 14.98 -1.64
CA LYS A 105 -8.51 16.19 -1.38
C LYS A 105 -7.25 15.99 -2.21
N SER A 106 -7.37 16.18 -3.52
CA SER A 106 -6.25 16.59 -4.33
C SER A 106 -5.65 17.74 -3.55
N ASN A 107 -4.35 17.65 -3.27
CA ASN A 107 -3.58 18.82 -2.91
C ASN A 107 -3.61 19.77 -4.13
N SER A 108 -4.78 20.37 -4.39
CA SER A 108 -5.01 21.50 -5.27
C SER A 108 -5.32 22.67 -4.35
N ASN A 109 -4.36 23.01 -3.50
CA ASN A 109 -4.41 24.27 -2.78
C ASN A 109 -3.87 25.42 -3.63
N ASN A 110 -3.78 25.27 -4.97
CA ASN A 110 -3.20 26.33 -5.80
C ASN A 110 -3.87 26.62 -7.14
N ASN A 111 -4.95 25.95 -7.56
CA ASN A 111 -5.69 26.43 -8.74
C ASN A 111 -7.19 26.49 -8.43
N LYS A 112 -7.67 27.67 -8.07
CA LYS A 112 -9.09 28.03 -7.98
C LYS A 112 -9.74 28.16 -9.38
N ASP A 113 -9.38 27.27 -10.30
CA ASP A 113 -9.92 27.22 -11.66
C ASP A 113 -10.44 25.80 -11.91
N ASP A 114 -11.34 25.32 -11.04
CA ASP A 114 -12.13 24.10 -11.25
C ASP A 114 -13.40 24.40 -12.10
N GLU A 115 -13.29 25.29 -13.09
CA GLU A 115 -14.01 25.00 -14.33
C GLU A 115 -13.29 23.81 -14.99
N PRO A 116 -13.97 22.94 -15.75
CA PRO A 116 -13.32 22.01 -16.66
C PRO A 116 -12.63 22.78 -17.80
N GLY A 117 -11.72 23.69 -17.47
CA GLY A 117 -10.92 24.48 -18.37
C GLY A 117 -9.85 23.60 -19.00
N LEU A 118 -9.63 23.82 -20.30
CA LEU A 118 -8.48 23.28 -21.00
C LEU A 118 -7.22 23.54 -20.16
N LYS A 119 -6.34 22.53 -20.00
CA LYS A 119 -5.04 22.68 -19.30
C LYS A 119 -4.09 23.68 -19.97
N ILE A 120 -4.51 24.25 -21.11
CA ILE A 120 -3.76 25.14 -22.00
C ILE A 120 -4.69 26.31 -22.27
N GLY A 121 -4.33 27.49 -21.79
CA GLY A 121 -5.09 28.71 -22.01
C GLY A 121 -6.42 28.80 -21.27
N ARG A 122 -6.95 30.02 -21.23
CA ARG A 122 -8.25 30.37 -20.66
C ARG A 122 -9.22 30.70 -21.79
N PHE A 123 -10.43 30.16 -21.73
CA PHE A 123 -11.49 30.55 -22.65
C PHE A 123 -12.24 31.75 -22.06
N SER A 124 -12.32 32.87 -22.80
CA SER A 124 -13.16 34.01 -22.42
C SER A 124 -13.72 34.71 -23.65
N ASN A 125 -14.99 35.12 -23.59
CA ASN A 125 -15.69 35.82 -24.68
C ASN A 125 -15.58 35.10 -26.04
N GLY A 126 -15.68 33.76 -26.04
CA GLY A 126 -15.58 32.96 -27.26
C GLY A 126 -14.15 32.80 -27.83
N THR A 127 -13.14 33.36 -27.16
CA THR A 127 -11.73 33.33 -27.61
C THR A 127 -10.85 32.55 -26.63
N LEU A 128 -9.97 31.69 -27.15
CA LEU A 128 -8.97 30.97 -26.35
C LEU A 128 -7.71 31.83 -26.18
N HIS A 129 -7.45 32.28 -24.95
CA HIS A 129 -6.25 33.03 -24.59
C HIS A 129 -5.17 32.07 -24.09
N ILE A 130 -4.07 31.97 -24.83
CA ILE A 130 -2.95 31.08 -24.50
C ILE A 130 -1.80 31.90 -23.90
N ASN A 131 -1.34 31.55 -22.70
CA ASN A 131 -0.20 32.23 -22.07
C ASN A 131 1.13 31.77 -22.71
N LYS A 132 2.18 32.62 -22.63
CA LYS A 132 3.54 32.27 -23.11
C LYS A 132 4.10 30.97 -22.50
N HIS A 133 3.68 30.62 -21.29
CA HIS A 133 4.06 29.37 -20.63
C HIS A 133 3.36 28.15 -21.26
N ASP A 134 2.09 28.28 -21.63
CA ASP A 134 1.31 27.21 -22.28
C ASP A 134 1.84 26.91 -23.68
N ILE A 135 2.29 27.93 -24.40
CA ILE A 135 3.02 27.79 -25.66
C ILE A 135 4.19 26.83 -25.48
N LYS A 136 5.05 27.05 -24.47
CA LYS A 136 6.18 26.14 -24.20
C LYS A 136 5.73 24.71 -23.88
N THR A 137 4.64 24.54 -23.13
CA THR A 137 4.10 23.20 -22.82
C THR A 137 3.61 22.48 -24.07
N VAL A 138 2.90 23.18 -24.98
CA VAL A 138 2.45 22.62 -26.26
C VAL A 138 3.64 22.27 -27.16
N TYR A 139 4.61 23.16 -27.34
CA TYR A 139 5.77 22.91 -28.20
C TYR A 139 6.76 21.88 -27.60
N SER A 140 6.95 21.86 -26.28
CA SER A 140 7.76 20.85 -25.59
C SER A 140 7.16 19.45 -25.70
N SER A 141 5.83 19.34 -25.62
CA SER A 141 5.15 18.05 -25.70
C SER A 141 5.31 17.36 -27.06
N LYS A 142 5.52 18.12 -28.15
CA LYS A 142 5.75 17.55 -29.49
C LYS A 142 7.05 16.74 -29.60
N SER A 143 8.02 16.95 -28.71
CA SER A 143 9.28 16.20 -28.71
C SER A 143 9.17 14.82 -28.04
N LYS A 144 8.15 14.57 -27.21
CA LYS A 144 7.91 13.26 -26.60
C LYS A 144 6.67 12.60 -27.20
N GLY A 145 6.87 12.06 -28.41
CA GLY A 145 6.30 10.79 -28.85
C GLY A 145 4.84 10.53 -28.47
N TYR A 146 3.97 11.02 -29.34
CA TYR A 146 2.59 10.62 -29.57
C TYR A 146 2.40 9.09 -29.45
N ASN A 147 2.02 8.63 -28.27
CA ASN A 147 1.37 7.32 -28.05
C ASN A 147 0.15 7.54 -27.14
N ARG A 148 -0.74 8.49 -27.50
CA ARG A 148 -2.06 8.67 -26.88
C ARG A 148 -3.07 9.23 -27.90
N GLY A 149 -3.39 8.43 -28.91
CA GLY A 149 -4.65 8.50 -29.63
C GLY A 149 -5.42 7.22 -29.31
N GLY A 150 -6.55 7.34 -28.62
CA GLY A 150 -7.34 6.18 -28.22
C GLY A 150 -8.43 6.51 -27.19
N SER A 151 -9.05 7.68 -27.33
CA SER A 151 -10.37 7.92 -26.74
C SER A 151 -11.39 7.15 -27.59
N SER A 152 -11.73 5.92 -27.20
CA SER A 152 -13.00 5.31 -27.58
C SER A 152 -13.73 4.86 -26.33
N SER A 153 -14.55 5.77 -25.84
CA SER A 153 -15.77 5.47 -25.11
C SER A 153 -16.61 4.42 -25.87
N ARG A 154 -16.79 3.25 -25.25
CA ARG A 154 -17.84 2.21 -25.42
C ARG A 154 -17.37 1.03 -24.55
N GLY A 155 -17.93 0.78 -23.37
CA GLY A 155 -19.31 0.33 -23.25
C GLY A 155 -19.43 -1.02 -23.96
N GLY A 156 -19.00 -2.09 -23.32
CA GLY A 156 -18.96 -3.43 -23.92
C GLY A 156 -18.62 -4.49 -22.89
N GLY A 157 -19.64 -4.94 -22.18
CA GLY A 157 -19.56 -6.16 -21.39
C GLY A 157 -19.29 -7.38 -22.27
N GLY A 158 -18.61 -8.35 -21.67
CA GLY A 158 -18.25 -9.63 -22.27
C GLY A 158 -17.09 -10.17 -21.43
N GLY A 159 -17.27 -11.06 -20.47
CA GLY A 159 -18.13 -12.23 -20.53
C GLY A 159 -17.24 -13.44 -20.81
N GLY A 160 -16.75 -14.03 -19.73
CA GLY A 160 -16.73 -15.48 -19.60
C GLY A 160 -15.55 -16.29 -20.18
N ARG A 161 -15.04 -17.14 -19.28
CA ARG A 161 -14.69 -18.57 -19.46
C ARG A 161 -13.25 -18.93 -19.86
N GLY A 162 -12.75 -19.92 -19.10
CA GLY A 162 -11.64 -20.81 -19.44
C GLY A 162 -10.31 -20.30 -18.88
N GLY A 163 -9.69 -20.85 -17.85
CA GLY A 163 -9.67 -22.25 -17.41
C GLY A 163 -8.61 -23.03 -18.20
N SER A 164 -7.40 -23.14 -17.62
CA SER A 164 -6.38 -24.21 -17.78
C SER A 164 -5.11 -23.72 -17.04
N ARG A 165 -4.82 -24.13 -15.79
CA ARG A 165 -4.12 -25.36 -15.39
C ARG A 165 -2.96 -25.75 -16.31
N GLY A 166 -1.77 -25.85 -15.72
CA GLY A 166 -0.53 -26.39 -16.31
C GLY A 166 0.54 -25.30 -16.35
N GLY A 167 1.57 -25.28 -15.51
CA GLY A 167 2.38 -26.41 -15.06
C GLY A 167 3.74 -26.29 -15.74
N GLY A 168 4.77 -25.91 -14.99
CA GLY A 168 6.11 -25.72 -15.54
C GLY A 168 7.13 -25.32 -14.48
N ARG A 169 7.54 -26.30 -13.68
CA ARG A 169 8.73 -26.25 -12.82
C ARG A 169 10.01 -26.18 -13.67
N GLY A 170 11.04 -25.53 -13.13
CA GLY A 170 12.45 -25.74 -13.51
C GLY A 170 13.09 -24.48 -14.12
N GLY A 171 14.23 -23.98 -13.66
CA GLY A 171 15.18 -24.53 -12.71
C GLY A 171 16.17 -23.47 -12.26
N ARG A 172 16.73 -23.70 -11.08
CA ARG A 172 17.88 -22.99 -10.53
C ARG A 172 19.14 -23.38 -11.30
N SER A 173 19.86 -22.38 -11.81
CA SER A 173 21.33 -22.35 -11.95
C SER A 173 21.72 -20.87 -11.83
N GLY A 174 22.36 -20.34 -10.79
CA GLY A 174 23.37 -20.96 -9.92
C GLY A 174 24.69 -21.03 -10.67
N GLY A 175 25.52 -19.98 -10.62
CA GLY A 175 26.87 -20.07 -11.22
C GLY A 175 27.65 -18.76 -11.43
N ARG A 176 28.10 -18.15 -10.34
CA ARG A 176 29.50 -17.74 -10.09
C ARG A 176 30.23 -16.86 -11.13
N GLY A 177 30.50 -15.61 -10.73
CA GLY A 177 31.61 -14.79 -11.22
C GLY A 177 31.43 -13.37 -10.71
N GLY A 178 32.33 -12.72 -9.98
CA GLY A 178 33.70 -12.99 -9.58
C GLY A 178 34.23 -11.64 -9.09
N LYS A 179 35.05 -11.65 -8.05
CA LYS A 179 36.14 -10.69 -7.79
C LYS A 179 36.83 -11.13 -6.51
N ARG A 180 38.09 -11.53 -6.69
CA ARG A 180 39.09 -11.66 -5.63
C ARG A 180 39.32 -10.29 -5.01
#